data_AF-A0A3M1YEY3-F1
#
_entry.id   AF-A0A3M1YEY3-F1
#
_cell.length_a   1.000
_cell.length_b   1.000
_cell.length_c   1.000
_cell.angle_alpha   90.00
_cell.angle_beta   90.00
_cell.angle_gamma   90.00
#
_symmetry.space_group_name_H-M   'P 1'
#
loop_
_entity.id
_entity.type
_entity.pdbx_description
1 polymer ?
#
loop_
_entity_poly.entity_id
_entity_poly.type
_entity_poly.pdbx_seq_one_letter_code
_entity_poly.pdbx_strand_id
1 'polypeptide(L)'
;MRVRLWAALASAVTFGIGLLVLIGLTVNEALLESTPFSPRLANDLRGVVDVILQLTTITIALTILIGILNLLLVHLQRLTHRASGMIYSLVLLLSFGLVVILAIANRDESLVLLETVQVSVESALAGLLFVALVYGAYRMMRHQVTWRNTLFVVVLLLVLIAAVPLNNMEAMQNFRDWLMRTPVSAGARGLLLGIALGTLVTGVRVLIGIDRSYRE
;
A
#
# COMPACT_ATOMS: atom_id res chain seq x y z
N MET A 1 23.83 19.35 -19.46
CA MET A 1 23.32 18.28 -18.57
C MET A 1 24.30 17.12 -18.60
N ARG A 2 25.10 16.87 -17.55
CA ARG A 2 25.93 15.66 -17.48
C ARG A 2 25.08 14.53 -16.93
N VAL A 3 24.64 13.63 -17.80
CA VAL A 3 23.91 12.42 -17.39
C VAL A 3 24.83 11.62 -16.47
N ARG A 4 24.46 11.46 -15.20
CA ARG A 4 25.18 10.60 -14.26
C ARG A 4 24.90 9.16 -14.68
N LEU A 5 25.77 8.57 -15.50
CA LEU A 5 25.68 7.19 -16.00
C LEU A 5 25.31 6.18 -14.91
N TRP A 6 25.87 6.34 -13.71
CA TRP A 6 25.56 5.51 -12.53
C TRP A 6 24.09 5.53 -12.12
N ALA A 7 23.41 6.67 -12.23
CA ALA A 7 22.03 6.79 -11.81
C ALA A 7 21.06 6.24 -12.88
N ALA A 8 21.44 6.33 -14.16
CA ALA A 8 20.75 5.65 -15.24
C ALA A 8 20.87 4.11 -15.10
N LEU A 9 22.06 3.62 -14.74
CA LEU A 9 22.29 2.19 -14.47
C LEU A 9 21.46 1.69 -13.27
N ALA A 10 21.43 2.43 -12.16
CA ALA A 10 20.64 2.05 -10.99
C ALA A 10 19.14 1.95 -11.33
N SER A 11 18.61 2.94 -12.05
CA SER A 11 17.20 2.95 -12.49
C SER A 11 16.91 1.77 -13.43
N ALA A 12 17.80 1.52 -14.40
CA ALA A 12 17.66 0.41 -15.34
C ALA A 12 17.66 -0.95 -14.62
N VAL A 13 18.50 -1.12 -13.60
CA VAL A 13 18.54 -2.33 -12.77
C VAL A 13 17.23 -2.49 -11.99
N THR A 14 16.72 -1.43 -11.35
CA THR A 14 15.44 -1.49 -10.61
C THR A 14 14.28 -1.88 -11.54
N PHE A 15 14.18 -1.25 -12.71
CA PHE A 15 13.15 -1.61 -13.70
C PHE A 15 13.33 -3.04 -14.22
N GLY A 16 14.57 -3.48 -14.47
CA GLY A 16 14.87 -4.84 -14.90
C GLY A 16 14.44 -5.89 -13.89
N ILE A 17 14.73 -5.67 -12.61
CA ILE A 17 14.29 -6.55 -11.51
C ILE A 17 12.76 -6.57 -11.39
N GLY A 18 12.11 -5.40 -11.43
CA GLY A 18 10.64 -5.32 -11.37
C GLY A 18 9.95 -6.04 -12.53
N LEU A 19 10.49 -5.91 -13.75
CA LEU A 19 10.00 -6.61 -14.93
C LEU A 19 10.22 -8.13 -14.81
N LEU A 20 11.39 -8.56 -14.32
CA LEU A 20 11.70 -9.98 -14.10
C LEU A 20 10.71 -10.61 -13.11
N VAL A 21 10.45 -9.95 -11.98
CA VAL A 21 9.46 -10.41 -10.99
C VAL A 21 8.07 -10.49 -11.60
N LEU A 22 7.63 -9.46 -12.35
CA LEU A 22 6.33 -9.45 -13.01
C LEU A 22 6.20 -10.60 -14.01
N ILE A 23 7.23 -10.85 -14.82
CA ILE A 23 7.26 -11.95 -15.79
C ILE A 23 7.20 -13.28 -15.04
N GLY A 24 8.05 -13.51 -14.03
CA GLY A 24 8.06 -14.78 -13.30
C GLY A 24 6.77 -15.06 -12.53
N LEU A 25 6.08 -14.03 -12.01
CA LEU A 25 4.77 -14.16 -11.37
C LEU A 25 3.62 -14.39 -12.34
N THR A 26 3.71 -13.90 -13.58
CA THR A 26 2.67 -14.06 -14.60
C THR A 26 2.82 -15.34 -15.41
N VAL A 27 4.01 -15.96 -15.40
CA VAL A 27 4.28 -17.27 -15.99
C VAL A 27 3.59 -18.36 -15.15
N ASN A 28 2.31 -18.58 -15.46
CA ASN A 28 1.47 -19.63 -14.88
C ASN A 28 1.75 -21.00 -15.52
N GLU A 29 1.51 -22.09 -14.79
CA GLU A 29 1.65 -23.47 -15.30
C GLU A 29 0.80 -23.72 -16.55
N ALA A 30 -0.41 -23.13 -16.60
CA ALA A 30 -1.28 -23.20 -17.77
C ALA A 30 -0.70 -22.51 -19.03
N LEU A 31 0.12 -21.46 -18.87
CA LEU A 31 0.79 -20.80 -20.01
C LEU A 31 2.01 -21.61 -20.49
N LEU A 32 2.62 -22.38 -19.59
CA LEU A 32 3.78 -23.23 -19.87
C LEU A 32 3.40 -24.52 -20.64
N GLU A 33 2.17 -25.00 -20.51
CA GLU A 33 1.65 -26.09 -21.35
C GLU A 33 1.42 -25.66 -22.81
N SER A 34 1.16 -24.37 -23.03
CA SER A 34 0.78 -23.81 -24.34
C SER A 34 1.93 -23.15 -25.11
N THR A 35 3.12 -23.01 -24.49
CA THR A 35 4.27 -22.31 -25.10
C THR A 35 5.46 -23.24 -25.32
N PRO A 36 6.29 -23.00 -26.35
CA PRO A 36 7.48 -23.81 -26.65
C PRO A 36 8.65 -23.57 -25.69
N PHE A 37 8.44 -22.86 -24.58
CA PHE A 37 9.47 -22.64 -23.57
C PHE A 37 9.76 -23.94 -22.82
N SER A 38 11.04 -24.27 -22.66
CA SER A 38 11.40 -25.48 -21.93
C SER A 38 10.97 -25.37 -20.46
N PRO A 39 10.38 -26.42 -19.86
CA PRO A 39 9.95 -26.42 -18.45
C PRO A 39 11.08 -26.03 -17.47
N ARG A 40 12.33 -26.25 -17.87
CA ARG A 40 13.53 -25.90 -17.10
C ARG A 40 13.69 -24.38 -16.94
N LEU A 41 13.57 -23.62 -18.02
CA LEU A 41 13.73 -22.15 -17.98
C LEU A 41 12.67 -21.50 -17.10
N ALA A 42 11.44 -22.02 -17.11
CA ALA A 42 10.36 -21.52 -16.27
C ALA A 42 10.62 -21.76 -14.78
N ASN A 43 11.11 -22.95 -14.43
CA ASN A 43 11.48 -23.28 -13.06
C ASN A 43 12.67 -22.44 -12.56
N ASP A 44 13.68 -22.22 -13.41
CA ASP A 44 14.83 -21.37 -13.08
C ASP A 44 14.40 -19.92 -12.84
N LEU A 45 13.52 -19.37 -13.70
CA LEU A 45 12.96 -18.03 -13.53
C LEU A 45 12.16 -17.89 -12.23
N ARG A 46 11.33 -18.88 -11.89
CA ARG A 46 10.60 -18.90 -10.61
C ARG A 46 11.55 -18.93 -9.42
N GLY A 47 12.58 -19.76 -9.46
CA GLY A 47 13.61 -19.80 -8.41
C GLY A 47 14.29 -18.44 -8.20
N VAL A 48 14.61 -17.72 -9.27
CA VAL A 48 15.16 -16.35 -9.18
C VAL A 48 14.14 -15.38 -8.56
N VAL A 49 12.87 -15.45 -8.97
CA VAL A 49 11.81 -14.60 -8.41
C VAL A 49 11.61 -14.88 -6.92
N ASP A 50 11.61 -16.14 -6.50
CA ASP A 50 11.45 -16.52 -5.10
C ASP A 50 12.57 -15.94 -4.22
N VAL A 51 13.82 -15.97 -4.70
CA VAL A 51 14.96 -15.34 -4.01
C VAL A 51 14.77 -13.82 -3.91
N ILE A 52 14.33 -13.16 -4.99
CA ILE A 52 14.07 -11.71 -4.99
C ILE A 52 12.94 -11.36 -4.00
N LEU A 53 11.86 -12.15 -3.98
CA LEU A 53 10.74 -11.97 -3.05
C LEU A 53 11.16 -12.21 -1.61
N GLN A 54 12.03 -13.19 -1.35
CA GLN A 54 12.60 -13.44 -0.03
C GLN A 54 13.44 -12.25 0.45
N LEU A 55 14.33 -11.73 -0.40
CA LEU A 55 15.12 -10.53 -0.09
C LEU A 55 14.24 -9.31 0.15
N THR A 56 13.20 -9.14 -0.67
CA THR A 56 12.20 -8.07 -0.50
C THR A 56 11.49 -8.21 0.84
N THR A 57 11.06 -9.41 1.21
CA THR A 57 10.38 -9.69 2.49
C THR A 57 11.28 -9.39 3.68
N ILE A 58 12.54 -9.82 3.64
CA ILE A 58 13.53 -9.53 4.68
C ILE A 58 13.76 -8.01 4.79
N THR A 59 13.89 -7.32 3.65
CA THR A 59 14.11 -5.87 3.63
C THR A 59 12.92 -5.11 4.20
N ILE A 60 11.68 -5.51 3.86
CA ILE A 60 10.45 -4.94 4.42
C ILE A 60 10.41 -5.17 5.94
N ALA A 61 10.69 -6.40 6.39
CA ALA A 61 10.71 -6.72 7.82
C ALA A 61 11.73 -5.87 8.59
N LEU A 62 12.94 -5.71 8.06
CA LEU A 62 13.98 -4.85 8.66
C LEU A 62 13.57 -3.37 8.66
N THR A 63 12.96 -2.89 7.57
CA THR A 63 12.51 -1.50 7.47
C THR A 63 11.40 -1.19 8.48
N ILE A 64 10.45 -2.11 8.64
CA ILE A 64 9.40 -2.01 9.67
C ILE A 64 10.05 -1.98 11.06
N LEU A 65 11.00 -2.88 11.33
CA LEU A 65 11.69 -2.92 12.62
C LEU A 65 12.43 -1.60 12.92
N ILE A 66 13.17 -1.07 11.95
CA ILE A 66 13.85 0.24 12.08
C ILE A 66 12.83 1.35 12.34
N GLY A 67 11.69 1.35 11.65
CA GLY A 67 10.61 2.31 11.86
C GLY A 67 10.03 2.25 13.27
N ILE A 68 9.75 1.05 13.78
CA ILE A 68 9.27 0.82 15.16
C ILE A 68 10.31 1.31 16.16
N LEU A 69 11.59 0.90 16.01
CA LEU A 69 12.67 1.31 16.90
C LEU A 69 12.84 2.83 16.93
N ASN A 70 12.81 3.48 15.75
CA ASN A 70 12.91 4.93 15.65
C ASN A 70 11.76 5.63 16.40
N LEU A 71 10.52 5.16 16.21
CA LEU A 71 9.36 5.69 16.90
C LEU A 71 9.49 5.52 18.42
N LEU A 72 9.88 4.33 18.90
CA LEU A 72 10.09 4.09 20.32
C LEU A 72 11.19 4.98 20.91
N LEU A 73 12.33 5.11 20.23
CA LEU A 73 13.45 5.95 20.67
C LEU A 73 13.06 7.42 20.78
N VAL A 74 12.35 7.96 19.78
CA VAL A 74 11.88 9.35 19.78
C VAL A 74 10.93 9.60 20.96
N HIS A 75 9.99 8.69 21.20
CA HIS A 75 9.03 8.84 22.30
C HIS A 75 9.66 8.62 23.67
N LEU A 76 10.62 7.71 23.79
CA LEU A 76 11.40 7.50 25.01
C LEU A 76 12.27 8.71 25.35
N GLN A 77 12.96 9.29 24.35
CA GLN A 77 13.74 10.52 24.54
C GLN A 77 12.84 11.70 24.95
N ARG A 78 11.63 11.79 24.38
CA ARG A 78 10.65 12.82 24.75
C ARG A 78 10.19 12.68 26.21
N LEU A 79 10.05 11.44 26.70
CA LEU A 79 9.70 11.14 28.09
C LEU A 79 10.85 11.48 29.05
N THR A 80 12.10 11.15 28.71
CA THR A 80 13.27 11.45 29.55
C THR A 80 13.56 12.94 29.66
N HIS A 81 13.36 13.72 28.59
CA HIS A 81 13.59 15.17 28.58
C HIS A 81 12.38 16.00 29.05
N ARG A 82 11.30 15.35 29.56
CA ARG A 82 10.05 15.98 30.02
C ARG A 82 9.49 17.04 29.05
N ALA A 83 9.57 16.78 27.76
CA ALA A 83 9.08 17.70 26.75
C ALA A 83 7.54 17.78 26.72
N SER A 84 7.00 18.87 26.19
CA SER A 84 5.56 19.07 26.02
C SER A 84 4.92 17.92 25.22
N GLY A 85 3.78 17.40 25.68
CA GLY A 85 3.10 16.24 25.09
C GLY A 85 3.57 14.86 25.58
N MET A 86 4.28 14.79 26.71
CA MET A 86 4.77 13.55 27.33
C MET A 86 3.69 12.49 27.59
N ILE A 87 2.45 12.90 27.87
CA ILE A 87 1.32 11.97 28.11
C ILE A 87 1.10 11.08 26.88
N TYR A 88 1.15 11.65 25.66
CA TYR A 88 0.98 10.88 24.43
C TYR A 88 2.11 9.87 24.23
N SER A 89 3.35 10.26 24.53
CA SER A 89 4.49 9.33 24.50
C SER A 89 4.34 8.19 25.51
N LEU A 90 3.84 8.50 26.71
CA LEU A 90 3.62 7.50 27.76
C LEU A 90 2.55 6.49 27.32
N VAL A 91 1.41 6.99 26.82
CA VAL A 91 0.32 6.13 26.30
C VAL A 91 0.84 5.23 25.20
N LEU A 92 1.58 5.76 24.23
CA LEU A 92 2.14 4.98 23.13
C LEU A 92 3.09 3.87 23.61
N LEU A 93 4.03 4.20 24.51
CA LEU A 93 5.01 3.23 25.03
C LEU A 93 4.33 2.14 25.87
N LEU A 94 3.35 2.51 26.70
CA LEU A 94 2.57 1.56 27.49
C LEU A 94 1.70 0.66 26.61
N SER A 95 0.99 1.22 25.63
CA SER A 95 0.20 0.42 24.67
C SER A 95 1.08 -0.52 23.85
N PHE A 96 2.23 -0.06 23.37
CA PHE A 96 3.19 -0.92 22.67
C PHE A 96 3.69 -2.06 23.56
N GLY A 97 4.11 -1.74 24.79
CA GLY A 97 4.57 -2.74 25.76
C GLY A 97 3.47 -3.76 26.10
N LEU A 98 2.24 -3.30 26.29
CA LEU A 98 1.09 -4.17 26.55
C LEU A 98 0.86 -5.15 25.40
N VAL A 99 0.86 -4.68 24.15
CA VAL A 99 0.68 -5.54 22.97
C VAL A 99 1.79 -6.59 22.88
N VAL A 100 3.06 -6.21 23.13
CA VAL A 100 4.19 -7.16 23.11
C VAL A 100 4.08 -8.19 24.24
N ILE A 101 3.75 -7.76 25.46
CA ILE A 101 3.59 -8.65 26.61
C ILE A 101 2.46 -9.65 26.34
N LEU A 102 1.31 -9.17 25.84
CA LEU A 102 0.18 -10.03 25.49
C LEU A 102 0.54 -10.99 24.34
N ALA A 103 1.29 -10.55 23.33
CA ALA A 103 1.74 -11.43 22.25
C ALA A 103 2.64 -12.57 22.71
N ILE A 104 3.43 -12.34 23.75
CA ILE A 104 4.28 -13.38 24.36
C ILE A 104 3.45 -14.29 25.28
N ALA A 105 2.50 -13.73 26.04
CA ALA A 105 1.70 -14.47 27.02
C ALA A 105 0.58 -15.32 26.37
N ASN A 106 -0.18 -14.73 25.45
CA ASN A 106 -1.29 -15.37 24.74
C ASN A 106 -1.39 -14.84 23.31
N ARG A 107 -0.94 -15.66 22.34
CA ARG A 107 -0.91 -15.27 20.92
C ARG A 107 -2.30 -14.92 20.39
N ASP A 108 -3.35 -15.64 20.80
CA ASP A 108 -4.69 -15.44 20.26
C ASP A 108 -5.27 -14.08 20.66
N GLU A 109 -5.10 -13.66 21.92
CA GLU A 109 -5.56 -12.34 22.40
C GLU A 109 -4.80 -11.18 21.73
N SER A 110 -3.50 -11.36 21.47
CA SER A 110 -2.71 -10.34 20.78
C SER A 110 -3.13 -10.14 19.33
N LEU A 111 -3.53 -11.21 18.63
CA LEU A 111 -4.01 -11.13 17.26
C LEU A 111 -5.31 -10.34 17.19
N VAL A 112 -6.22 -10.54 18.14
CA VAL A 112 -7.48 -9.78 18.22
C VAL A 112 -7.22 -8.29 18.45
N LEU A 113 -6.28 -7.94 19.33
CA LEU A 113 -5.91 -6.54 19.57
C LEU A 113 -5.29 -5.88 18.34
N LEU A 114 -4.39 -6.59 17.65
CA LEU A 114 -3.78 -6.11 16.41
C LEU A 114 -4.82 -5.91 15.31
N GLU A 115 -5.72 -6.88 15.12
CA GLU A 115 -6.84 -6.78 14.17
C GLU A 115 -7.74 -5.59 14.49
N THR A 116 -8.09 -5.40 15.77
CA THR A 116 -8.94 -4.28 16.20
C THR A 116 -8.29 -2.93 15.88
N VAL A 117 -6.99 -2.78 16.15
CA VAL A 117 -6.24 -1.56 15.83
C VAL A 117 -6.15 -1.36 14.31
N GLN A 118 -5.84 -2.43 13.56
CA GLN A 118 -5.75 -2.39 12.10
C GLN A 118 -7.08 -1.96 11.49
N VAL A 119 -8.19 -2.60 11.84
CA VAL A 119 -9.54 -2.28 11.34
C VAL A 119 -9.94 -0.85 11.70
N SER A 120 -9.55 -0.36 12.88
CA SER A 120 -9.81 1.02 13.30
C SER A 120 -9.06 2.03 12.42
N VAL A 121 -7.78 1.77 12.13
CA VAL A 121 -6.95 2.62 11.24
C VAL A 121 -7.47 2.56 9.81
N GLU A 122 -7.78 1.38 9.30
CA GLU A 122 -8.38 1.18 7.97
C GLU A 122 -9.70 1.95 7.83
N SER A 123 -10.55 1.90 8.85
CA SER A 123 -11.83 2.63 8.88
C SER A 123 -11.63 4.15 8.91
N ALA A 124 -10.65 4.64 9.68
CA ALA A 124 -10.32 6.06 9.72
C ALA A 124 -9.80 6.56 8.35
N LEU A 125 -8.93 5.79 7.68
CA LEU A 125 -8.44 6.10 6.35
C LEU A 125 -9.55 6.04 5.29
N ALA A 126 -10.42 5.03 5.36
CA ALA A 126 -11.59 4.92 4.50
C ALA A 126 -12.55 6.11 4.70
N GLY A 127 -12.74 6.56 5.95
CA GLY A 127 -13.51 7.76 6.27
C GLY A 127 -12.91 9.04 5.69
N LEU A 128 -11.58 9.20 5.77
CA LEU A 128 -10.87 10.30 5.12
C LEU A 128 -11.05 10.27 3.59
N LEU A 129 -10.92 9.10 2.97
CA LEU A 129 -11.16 8.92 1.54
C LEU A 129 -12.61 9.26 1.17
N PHE A 130 -13.59 8.81 1.94
CA PHE A 130 -14.99 9.14 1.75
C PHE A 130 -15.22 10.66 1.77
N VAL A 131 -14.73 11.35 2.81
CA VAL A 131 -14.86 12.81 2.93
C VAL A 131 -14.16 13.52 1.76
N ALA A 132 -12.96 13.07 1.38
CA ALA A 132 -12.23 13.64 0.25
C ALA A 132 -12.97 13.45 -1.09
N LEU A 133 -13.59 12.28 -1.31
CA LEU A 133 -14.39 12.00 -2.51
C LEU A 133 -15.66 12.86 -2.57
N VAL A 134 -16.39 12.95 -1.46
CA VAL A 134 -17.61 13.78 -1.36
C VAL A 134 -17.28 15.25 -1.55
N TYR A 135 -16.23 15.75 -0.89
CA TYR A 135 -15.76 17.12 -1.07
C TYR A 135 -15.28 17.38 -2.50
N GLY A 136 -14.57 16.43 -3.11
CA GLY A 136 -14.15 16.50 -4.50
C GLY A 136 -15.34 16.62 -5.46
N ALA A 137 -16.36 15.77 -5.28
CA ALA A 137 -17.61 15.83 -6.03
C ALA A 137 -18.32 17.18 -5.88
N TYR A 138 -18.47 17.68 -4.64
CA TYR A 138 -19.03 18.99 -4.37
C TYR A 138 -18.24 20.10 -5.08
N ARG A 139 -16.91 20.12 -4.93
CA ARG A 139 -16.03 21.11 -5.55
C ARG A 139 -16.14 21.09 -7.08
N MET A 140 -16.20 19.91 -7.69
CA MET A 140 -16.31 19.74 -9.14
C MET A 140 -17.66 20.27 -9.67
N MET A 141 -18.77 19.97 -8.98
CA MET A 141 -20.09 20.46 -9.36
C MET A 141 -20.25 21.97 -9.15
N ARG A 142 -19.64 22.51 -8.09
CA ARG A 142 -19.70 23.94 -7.77
C ARG A 142 -18.83 24.81 -8.69
N HIS A 143 -17.82 24.24 -9.37
CA HIS A 143 -17.03 24.98 -10.33
C HIS A 143 -17.72 25.07 -11.69
N GLN A 144 -18.14 23.92 -12.25
CA GLN A 144 -18.92 23.84 -13.49
C GLN A 144 -19.49 22.43 -13.68
N VAL A 145 -20.76 22.35 -14.07
CA VAL A 145 -21.42 21.07 -14.39
C VAL A 145 -21.07 20.71 -15.83
N THR A 146 -20.09 19.83 -15.97
CA THR A 146 -19.72 19.22 -17.26
C THR A 146 -20.17 17.77 -17.27
N TRP A 147 -20.41 17.20 -18.47
CA TRP A 147 -20.77 15.79 -18.62
C TRP A 147 -19.83 14.84 -17.86
N ARG A 148 -18.52 15.14 -17.86
CA ARG A 148 -17.48 14.37 -17.15
C ARG A 148 -17.66 14.44 -15.63
N ASN A 149 -17.95 15.62 -15.09
CA ASN A 149 -18.18 15.82 -13.65
C ASN A 149 -19.48 15.13 -13.20
N THR A 150 -20.54 15.23 -14.00
CA THR A 150 -21.81 14.53 -13.73
C THR A 150 -21.60 13.02 -13.72
N LEU A 151 -20.87 12.47 -14.70
CA LEU A 151 -20.54 11.06 -14.74
C LEU A 151 -19.75 10.63 -13.49
N PHE A 152 -18.74 11.40 -13.06
CA PHE A 152 -18.00 11.13 -11.83
C PHE A 152 -18.92 11.06 -10.60
N VAL A 153 -19.83 12.02 -10.44
CA VAL A 153 -20.75 12.06 -9.31
C VAL A 153 -21.73 10.90 -9.33
N VAL A 154 -22.25 10.53 -10.50
CA VAL A 154 -23.14 9.35 -10.65
C VAL A 154 -22.40 8.08 -10.25
N VAL A 155 -21.17 7.87 -10.74
CA VAL A 155 -20.37 6.69 -10.37
C VAL A 155 -20.06 6.71 -8.87
N LEU A 156 -19.71 7.86 -8.30
CA LEU A 156 -19.46 8.00 -6.86
C LEU A 156 -20.69 7.59 -6.06
N LEU A 157 -21.89 8.09 -6.41
CA LEU A 157 -23.13 7.72 -5.75
C LEU A 157 -23.40 6.21 -5.83
N LEU A 158 -23.21 5.60 -7.01
CA LEU A 158 -23.37 4.15 -7.17
C LEU A 158 -22.42 3.36 -6.26
N VAL A 159 -21.15 3.77 -6.17
CA VAL A 159 -20.15 3.13 -5.29
C VAL A 159 -20.52 3.30 -3.82
N LEU A 160 -20.97 4.49 -3.40
CA LEU A 160 -21.39 4.73 -2.03
C LEU A 160 -22.63 3.94 -1.64
N ILE A 161 -23.61 3.81 -2.55
CA ILE A 161 -24.80 2.97 -2.34
C ILE A 161 -24.41 1.50 -2.22
N ALA A 162 -23.50 1.02 -3.08
CA ALA A 162 -23.04 -0.36 -3.04
C ALA A 162 -22.20 -0.72 -1.79
N ALA A 163 -21.65 0.29 -1.10
CA ALA A 163 -20.96 0.09 0.17
C ALA A 163 -21.91 -0.21 1.34
N VAL A 164 -23.21 0.08 1.21
CA VAL A 164 -24.22 -0.21 2.23
C VAL A 164 -24.58 -1.71 2.21
N PRO A 165 -24.45 -2.44 3.34
CA PRO A 165 -24.78 -3.85 3.40
C PRO A 165 -26.30 -4.08 3.39
N LEU A 166 -26.88 -4.20 2.19
CA LEU A 166 -28.30 -4.46 1.98
C LEU A 166 -28.54 -5.97 1.80
N ASN A 167 -28.74 -6.69 2.90
CA ASN A 167 -28.77 -8.15 2.92
C ASN A 167 -30.05 -8.78 2.35
N ASN A 168 -31.11 -8.00 2.11
CA ASN A 168 -32.45 -8.54 1.81
C ASN A 168 -32.85 -8.47 0.34
N MET A 169 -31.97 -8.04 -0.57
CA MET A 169 -32.29 -7.84 -1.99
C MET A 169 -31.25 -8.52 -2.89
N GLU A 170 -31.60 -9.66 -3.50
CA GLU A 170 -30.71 -10.43 -4.39
C GLU A 170 -30.17 -9.58 -5.57
N ALA A 171 -31.03 -8.73 -6.16
CA ALA A 171 -30.62 -7.84 -7.24
C ALA A 171 -29.52 -6.85 -6.81
N MET A 172 -29.56 -6.37 -5.57
CA MET A 172 -28.56 -5.45 -5.03
C MET A 172 -27.24 -6.18 -4.72
N GLN A 173 -27.31 -7.42 -4.23
CA GLN A 173 -26.13 -8.25 -4.00
C GLN A 173 -25.39 -8.54 -5.31
N ASN A 174 -26.11 -8.97 -6.36
CA ASN A 174 -25.52 -9.22 -7.67
C ASN A 174 -24.85 -7.96 -8.26
N PHE A 175 -25.49 -6.79 -8.12
CA PHE A 175 -24.91 -5.53 -8.56
C PHE A 175 -23.63 -5.17 -7.77
N ARG A 176 -23.67 -5.32 -6.45
CA ARG A 176 -22.51 -5.08 -5.57
C ARG A 176 -21.34 -6.01 -5.93
N ASP A 177 -21.62 -7.29 -6.15
CA ASP A 177 -20.59 -8.28 -6.48
C ASP A 177 -19.95 -7.97 -7.84
N TRP A 178 -20.75 -7.63 -8.85
CA TRP A 178 -20.23 -7.17 -10.14
C TRP A 178 -19.36 -5.90 -10.00
N LEU A 179 -19.85 -4.92 -9.23
CA LEU A 179 -19.14 -3.66 -8.98
C LEU A 179 -17.80 -3.90 -8.28
N MET A 180 -17.79 -4.74 -7.24
CA MET A 180 -16.57 -5.08 -6.51
C MET A 180 -15.57 -5.86 -7.36
N ARG A 181 -16.07 -6.83 -8.15
CA ARG A 181 -15.21 -7.74 -8.91
C ARG A 181 -14.61 -7.12 -10.15
N THR A 182 -15.30 -6.19 -10.82
CA THR A 182 -14.85 -5.64 -12.11
C THR A 182 -14.29 -4.21 -11.99
N PRO A 183 -15.10 -3.15 -11.82
CA PRO A 183 -14.58 -1.78 -11.83
C PRO A 183 -13.78 -1.43 -10.56
N VAL A 184 -14.21 -1.84 -9.37
CA VAL A 184 -13.49 -1.54 -8.13
C VAL A 184 -12.14 -2.25 -8.10
N SER A 185 -12.09 -3.53 -8.48
CA SER A 185 -10.83 -4.27 -8.57
C SER A 185 -9.87 -3.68 -9.62
N ALA A 186 -10.39 -3.24 -10.77
CA ALA A 186 -9.60 -2.55 -11.80
C ALA A 186 -9.07 -1.20 -11.29
N GLY A 187 -9.90 -0.42 -10.58
CA GLY A 187 -9.51 0.83 -9.96
C GLY A 187 -8.44 0.65 -8.88
N ALA A 188 -8.60 -0.35 -8.01
CA ALA A 188 -7.62 -0.70 -6.98
C ALA A 188 -6.27 -1.07 -7.60
N ARG A 189 -6.27 -1.89 -8.66
CA ARG A 189 -5.05 -2.23 -9.42
C ARG A 189 -4.42 -0.99 -10.07
N GLY A 190 -5.22 -0.12 -10.68
CA GLY A 190 -4.75 1.14 -11.26
C GLY A 190 -4.10 2.06 -10.22
N LEU A 191 -4.70 2.15 -9.03
CA LEU A 191 -4.15 2.91 -7.90
C LEU A 191 -2.84 2.31 -7.40
N LEU A 192 -2.76 0.99 -7.24
CA LEU A 192 -1.52 0.30 -6.86
C LEU A 192 -0.40 0.53 -7.88
N LEU A 193 -0.71 0.45 -9.18
CA LEU A 193 0.23 0.78 -10.25
C LEU A 193 0.68 2.24 -10.19
N GLY A 194 -0.25 3.17 -9.95
CA GLY A 194 0.06 4.60 -9.80
C GLY A 194 0.98 4.88 -8.61
N ILE A 195 0.71 4.25 -7.46
CA ILE A 195 1.57 4.35 -6.27
C ILE A 195 2.94 3.77 -6.58
N ALA A 196 3.03 2.59 -7.17
CA ALA A 196 4.30 1.96 -7.54
C ALA A 196 5.12 2.85 -8.49
N LEU A 197 4.49 3.44 -9.50
CA LEU A 197 5.18 4.38 -10.40
C LEU A 197 5.63 5.65 -9.67
N GLY A 198 4.78 6.20 -8.79
CA GLY A 198 5.13 7.37 -7.98
C GLY A 198 6.33 7.11 -7.06
N THR A 199 6.36 5.97 -6.37
CA THR A 199 7.48 5.60 -5.49
C THR A 199 8.75 5.32 -6.28
N LEU A 200 8.67 4.67 -7.46
CA LEU A 200 9.80 4.48 -8.35
C LEU A 200 10.39 5.81 -8.82
N VAL A 201 9.55 6.76 -9.25
CA VAL A 201 10.01 8.09 -9.68
C VAL A 201 10.72 8.82 -8.54
N THR A 202 10.15 8.81 -7.33
CA THR A 202 10.78 9.41 -6.15
C THR A 202 12.11 8.74 -5.81
N GLY A 203 12.16 7.40 -5.79
CA GLY A 203 13.41 6.65 -5.55
C GLY A 203 14.49 6.98 -6.58
N VAL A 204 14.12 7.04 -7.86
CA VAL A 204 15.02 7.42 -8.96
C VAL A 204 15.52 8.86 -8.79
N ARG A 205 14.66 9.82 -8.44
CA ARG A 205 15.08 11.22 -8.20
C ARG A 205 16.09 11.33 -7.07
N VAL A 206 15.88 10.59 -5.98
CA VAL A 206 16.81 10.51 -4.85
C VAL A 206 18.14 9.89 -5.28
N LEU A 207 18.13 8.78 -6.02
CA LEU A 207 19.35 8.10 -6.51
C LEU A 207 20.16 8.96 -7.50
N ILE A 208 19.48 9.72 -8.38
CA ILE A 208 20.14 10.67 -9.30
C ILE A 208 20.68 11.89 -8.53
N GLY A 209 20.23 12.12 -7.29
CA GLY A 209 20.59 13.27 -6.47
C GLY A 209 19.98 14.58 -6.97
N ILE A 210 18.82 14.49 -7.64
CA ILE A 210 18.03 15.67 -8.04
C ILE A 210 17.37 16.26 -6.79
N ASP A 211 16.77 15.40 -5.97
CA ASP A 211 16.27 15.76 -4.65
C ASP A 211 17.46 15.66 -3.68
N ARG A 212 18.11 16.79 -3.41
CA ARG A 212 19.20 16.86 -2.42
C ARG A 212 18.62 16.51 -1.06
N SER A 213 19.19 15.53 -0.36
CA SER A 213 18.87 15.31 1.05
C SER A 213 19.17 16.62 1.78
N TYR A 214 18.14 17.27 2.33
CA TYR A 214 18.32 18.43 3.20
C TYR A 214 19.19 17.98 4.37
N ARG A 215 20.50 18.28 4.27
CA ARG A 215 21.43 18.30 5.39
C ARG A 215 21.58 19.78 5.74
N GLU A 216 20.76 20.21 6.68
CA GLU A 216 21.22 21.10 7.74
C GLU A 216 21.51 20.22 8.96
#